data_AF-A0A1F9UI44-F1
#
_entry.id   AF-A0A1F9UI44-F1
#
_cell.length_a   1.000
_cell.length_b   1.000
_cell.length_c   1.000
_cell.angle_alpha   90.00
_cell.angle_beta   90.00
_cell.angle_gamma   90.00
#
_symmetry.space_group_name_H-M   'P 1'
#
loop_
_entity.id
_entity.type
_entity.pdbx_description
1 polymer ?
#
loop_
_entity_poly.entity_id
_entity_poly.type
_entity_poly.pdbx_seq_one_letter_code
_entity_poly.pdbx_strand_id
1 'polypeptide(L)'
;MHIVSASRRTDIPHYYARWFRARRQEGFADYRTVFGGGVKGFFRASLKPEEVLGYLFWTKYAAPFQDELQALRDEGVLYVFQYTITGYGKEIEPRIPSREAAIEDFLAVSQALPGPGAIQWRYDPILISNLVYTADWHRKNFGRFRVQHG
;
A
#
# COMPACT_ATOMS: atom_id res chain seq x y z
N MET A 1 22.52 4.03 2.66
CA MET A 1 21.30 3.74 1.88
C MET A 1 20.37 2.85 2.69
N HIS A 2 19.09 3.20 2.77
CA HIS A 2 18.07 2.50 3.57
C HIS A 2 16.79 2.26 2.77
N ILE A 3 15.97 1.30 3.22
CA ILE A 3 14.62 1.08 2.69
C ILE A 3 13.63 1.83 3.58
N VAL A 4 12.73 2.61 2.97
CA VAL A 4 11.72 3.38 3.68
C VAL A 4 10.39 2.62 3.69
N SER A 5 9.96 2.21 4.88
CA SER A 5 8.62 1.66 5.14
C SER A 5 7.59 2.81 5.11
N ALA A 6 7.12 3.16 3.92
CA ALA A 6 6.46 4.45 3.67
C ALA A 6 5.01 4.48 4.15
N SER A 7 4.20 3.46 3.87
CA SER A 7 2.74 3.50 4.09
C SER A 7 2.20 2.54 5.13
N ARG A 8 3.02 2.12 6.09
CA ARG A 8 2.56 1.22 7.17
C ARG A 8 1.51 1.87 8.09
N ARG A 9 1.60 3.19 8.32
CA ARG A 9 0.69 3.94 9.20
C ARG A 9 -0.50 4.56 8.47
N THR A 10 -0.37 4.78 7.18
CA THR A 10 -1.39 5.39 6.33
C THR A 10 -1.17 4.92 4.90
N ASP A 11 -2.25 4.67 4.16
CA ASP A 11 -2.20 4.23 2.77
C ASP A 11 -1.79 5.42 1.86
N ILE A 12 -0.48 5.63 1.74
CA ILE A 12 0.08 6.70 0.92
C ILE A 12 -0.32 6.57 -0.55
N PRO A 13 -0.20 5.38 -1.18
CA PRO A 13 -0.57 5.25 -2.59
C PRO A 13 -2.03 5.65 -2.86
N HIS A 14 -2.95 5.26 -1.98
CA HIS A 14 -4.36 5.60 -2.19
C HIS A 14 -4.64 7.09 -1.94
N TYR A 15 -4.13 7.66 -0.83
CA TYR A 15 -4.64 8.95 -0.34
C TYR A 15 -3.66 10.12 -0.42
N TYR A 16 -2.36 9.87 -0.57
CA TYR A 16 -1.32 10.88 -0.32
C TYR A 16 -0.25 10.96 -1.43
N ALA A 17 -0.61 10.67 -2.68
CA ALA A 17 0.28 10.78 -3.85
C ALA A 17 1.03 12.11 -3.93
N ARG A 18 0.28 13.22 -3.98
CA ARG A 18 0.85 14.58 -4.05
C ARG A 18 1.73 14.91 -2.85
N TRP A 19 1.31 14.51 -1.66
CA TRP A 19 2.10 14.73 -0.44
C TRP A 19 3.43 13.98 -0.50
N PHE A 20 3.41 12.71 -0.94
CA PHE A 20 4.62 11.90 -1.06
C PHE A 20 5.59 12.51 -2.06
N ARG A 21 5.09 12.94 -3.23
CA ARG A 21 5.90 13.67 -4.22
C ARG A 21 6.59 14.88 -3.61
N ALA A 22 5.84 15.73 -2.90
CA ALA A 22 6.40 16.92 -2.24
C ALA A 22 7.48 16.55 -1.20
N ARG A 23 7.26 15.49 -0.40
CA ARG A 23 8.26 15.02 0.57
C ARG A 23 9.53 14.49 -0.08
N ARG A 24 9.42 13.78 -1.21
CA ARG A 24 10.62 13.34 -1.97
C ARG A 24 11.39 14.52 -2.53
N GLN A 25 10.70 15.55 -3.04
CA GLN A 25 11.33 16.78 -3.53
C GLN A 25 12.03 17.56 -2.41
N GLU A 26 11.43 17.61 -1.21
CA GLU A 26 12.05 18.20 -0.03
C GLU A 26 13.18 17.33 0.57
N GLY A 27 13.26 16.06 0.20
CA GLY A 27 14.29 15.13 0.64
C GLY A 27 14.11 14.57 2.05
N PHE A 28 12.95 14.76 2.70
CA PHE A 28 12.67 14.17 4.00
C PHE A 28 11.17 14.07 4.31
N ALA A 29 10.82 13.24 5.29
CA ALA A 29 9.52 13.26 5.94
C ALA A 29 9.65 13.10 7.46
N ASP A 30 8.96 13.96 8.20
CA ASP A 30 8.87 13.84 9.66
C ASP A 30 7.74 12.88 10.04
N TYR A 31 7.98 12.02 11.01
CA TYR A 31 6.99 11.09 11.54
C TYR A 31 7.02 11.05 13.06
N ARG A 32 5.87 10.79 13.66
CA ARG A 32 5.73 10.65 15.12
C ARG A 32 5.81 9.18 15.54
N THR A 33 6.42 8.93 16.68
CA THR A 33 6.36 7.63 17.36
C THR A 33 5.83 7.79 18.78
N VAL A 34 5.12 6.77 19.26
CA VAL A 34 4.60 6.71 20.63
C VAL A 34 5.56 6.03 21.60
N PHE A 35 6.65 5.44 21.08
CA PHE A 35 7.62 4.66 21.86
C PHE A 35 8.75 5.51 22.47
N GLY A 36 8.64 6.85 22.44
CA GLY A 36 9.66 7.77 22.95
C GLY A 36 10.84 8.02 21.99
N GLY A 37 11.66 9.01 22.30
CA GLY A 37 12.82 9.46 21.52
C GLY A 37 12.55 10.65 20.57
N GLY A 38 13.62 11.19 19.95
CA GLY A 38 13.56 12.37 19.08
C GLY A 38 13.20 13.68 19.80
N VAL A 39 13.24 14.81 19.09
CA VAL A 39 12.80 16.09 19.66
C VAL A 39 11.26 16.10 19.71
N LYS A 40 10.70 16.09 20.92
CA LYS A 40 9.24 16.06 21.16
C LYS A 40 8.50 14.85 20.52
N GLY A 41 9.16 13.69 20.36
CA GLY A 41 8.53 12.48 19.81
C GLY A 41 8.51 12.39 18.28
N PHE A 42 9.18 13.32 17.59
CA PHE A 42 9.31 13.35 16.14
C PHE A 42 10.68 12.83 15.70
N PHE A 43 10.66 12.09 14.60
CA PHE A 43 11.82 11.58 13.90
C PHE A 43 11.74 12.02 12.44
N ARG A 44 12.90 12.11 11.80
CA ARG A 44 13.02 12.46 10.39
C ARG A 44 13.53 11.26 9.61
N ALA A 45 12.75 10.82 8.62
CA ALA A 45 13.22 9.90 7.60
C ALA A 45 13.83 10.72 6.47
N SER A 46 15.08 10.43 6.08
CA SER A 46 15.62 10.96 4.84
C SER A 46 14.92 10.32 3.65
N LEU A 47 14.59 11.14 2.65
CA LEU A 47 14.04 10.75 1.36
C LEU A 47 14.96 11.15 0.21
N LYS A 48 16.20 11.57 0.53
CA LYS A 48 17.18 11.95 -0.49
C LYS A 48 17.54 10.75 -1.37
N PRO A 49 17.65 10.92 -2.69
CA PRO A 49 17.95 9.82 -3.61
C PRO A 49 19.21 9.02 -3.23
N GLU A 50 20.25 9.69 -2.75
CA GLU A 50 21.52 9.07 -2.35
C GLU A 50 21.44 8.29 -1.03
N GLU A 51 20.39 8.51 -0.22
CA GLU A 51 20.20 7.87 1.08
C GLU A 51 19.12 6.78 1.06
N VAL A 52 18.27 6.74 0.03
CA VAL A 52 17.16 5.79 -0.10
C VAL A 52 17.43 4.78 -1.20
N LEU A 53 17.49 3.50 -0.82
CA LEU A 53 17.56 2.38 -1.77
C LEU A 53 16.20 2.11 -2.42
N GLY A 54 15.11 2.30 -1.66
CA GLY A 54 13.77 2.06 -2.17
C GLY A 54 12.66 2.18 -1.13
N TYR A 55 11.42 1.98 -1.59
CA TYR A 55 10.21 2.16 -0.81
C TYR A 55 9.41 0.86 -0.66
N LEU A 56 8.93 0.61 0.55
CA LEU A 56 7.95 -0.43 0.82
C LEU A 56 6.59 0.22 1.08
N PHE A 57 5.63 -0.06 0.19
CA PHE A 57 4.28 0.49 0.24
C PHE A 57 3.26 -0.56 0.69
N TRP A 58 2.47 -0.26 1.72
CA TRP A 58 1.16 -0.84 1.95
C TRP A 58 0.07 -0.03 1.26
N THR A 59 -0.87 -0.71 0.61
CA THR A 59 -2.03 -0.05 0.01
C THR A 59 -3.21 -1.00 -0.17
N LYS A 60 -4.41 -0.44 -0.32
CA LYS A 60 -5.61 -1.14 -0.80
C LYS A 60 -6.02 -0.72 -2.20
N TYR A 61 -5.45 0.38 -2.73
CA TYR A 61 -5.76 0.92 -4.05
C TYR A 61 -4.67 1.90 -4.49
N ALA A 62 -3.91 1.55 -5.53
CA ALA A 62 -2.73 2.31 -5.97
C ALA A 62 -2.97 3.16 -7.23
N ALA A 63 -4.14 3.05 -7.88
CA ALA A 63 -4.46 3.85 -9.08
C ALA A 63 -4.16 5.36 -8.95
N PRO A 64 -4.40 6.02 -7.80
CA PRO A 64 -4.08 7.45 -7.64
C PRO A 64 -2.58 7.77 -7.62
N PHE A 65 -1.72 6.75 -7.52
CA PHE A 65 -0.27 6.86 -7.33
C PHE A 65 0.54 6.54 -8.60
N GLN A 66 -0.12 6.33 -9.74
CA GLN A 66 0.54 5.84 -10.96
C GLN A 66 1.64 6.78 -11.48
N ASP A 67 1.41 8.09 -11.42
CA ASP A 67 2.42 9.08 -11.80
C ASP A 67 3.66 9.01 -10.90
N GLU A 68 3.47 8.83 -9.59
CA GLU A 68 4.56 8.66 -8.63
C GLU A 68 5.32 7.37 -8.89
N LEU A 69 4.64 6.28 -9.25
CA LEU A 69 5.30 5.03 -9.63
C LEU A 69 6.10 5.19 -10.91
N GLN A 70 5.59 5.93 -11.90
CA GLN A 70 6.35 6.23 -13.10
C GLN A 70 7.61 7.04 -12.76
N ALA A 71 7.48 8.09 -11.95
CA ALA A 71 8.63 8.88 -11.51
C ALA A 71 9.69 8.02 -10.79
N LEU A 72 9.27 7.11 -9.90
CA LEU A 72 10.21 6.20 -9.24
C LEU A 72 10.92 5.27 -10.24
N ARG A 73 10.22 4.78 -11.28
CA ARG A 73 10.85 3.98 -12.35
C ARG A 73 11.86 4.78 -13.16
N ASP A 74 11.49 5.99 -13.57
CA ASP A 74 12.35 6.87 -14.36
C ASP A 74 13.63 7.25 -13.60
N GLU A 75 13.53 7.37 -12.28
CA GLU A 75 14.66 7.63 -11.38
C GLU A 75 15.44 6.37 -10.98
N GLY A 76 15.00 5.18 -11.39
CA GLY A 76 15.63 3.91 -11.03
C GLY A 76 15.49 3.53 -9.54
N VAL A 77 14.52 4.11 -8.83
CA VAL A 77 14.28 3.85 -7.41
C VAL A 77 13.45 2.58 -7.26
N LEU A 78 13.95 1.64 -6.45
CA LEU A 78 13.26 0.38 -6.19
C LEU A 78 12.02 0.62 -5.32
N TYR A 79 10.95 -0.13 -5.60
CA TYR A 79 9.78 -0.15 -4.72
C TYR A 79 9.07 -1.50 -4.76
N VAL A 80 8.43 -1.85 -3.64
CA VAL A 80 7.67 -3.07 -3.47
C VAL A 80 6.35 -2.82 -2.75
N PHE A 81 5.38 -3.69 -2.96
CA PHE A 81 4.02 -3.54 -2.45
C PHE A 81 3.58 -4.68 -1.50
N GLN A 82 2.85 -4.27 -0.48
CA GLN A 82 2.03 -5.09 0.41
C GLN A 82 0.58 -4.65 0.17
N TYR A 83 -0.12 -5.39 -0.66
CA TYR A 83 -1.39 -4.97 -1.24
C TYR A 83 -2.55 -5.72 -0.59
N THR A 84 -3.39 -5.00 0.15
CA THR A 84 -4.49 -5.60 0.90
C THR A 84 -5.78 -5.52 0.08
N ILE A 85 -6.42 -6.68 -0.19
CA ILE A 85 -7.77 -6.73 -0.77
C ILE A 85 -8.61 -7.67 0.09
N THR A 86 -9.61 -7.12 0.78
CA THR A 86 -10.45 -7.85 1.74
C THR A 86 -11.83 -8.16 1.17
N GLY A 87 -12.37 -7.30 0.30
CA GLY A 87 -13.73 -7.40 -0.21
C GLY A 87 -14.82 -7.09 0.83
N TYR A 88 -14.48 -6.38 1.91
CA TYR A 88 -15.49 -5.83 2.81
C TYR A 88 -16.33 -4.76 2.10
N GLY A 89 -17.55 -4.55 2.60
CA GLY A 89 -18.40 -3.47 2.13
C GLY A 89 -18.03 -2.11 2.74
N LYS A 90 -18.78 -1.09 2.34
CA LYS A 90 -18.56 0.31 2.74
C LYS A 90 -18.77 0.55 4.24
N GLU A 91 -19.42 -0.37 4.93
CA GLU A 91 -19.62 -0.37 6.37
C GLU A 91 -18.31 -0.56 7.16
N ILE A 92 -17.31 -1.26 6.59
CA ILE A 92 -15.96 -1.40 7.17
C ILE A 92 -14.93 -0.60 6.39
N GLU A 93 -15.06 -0.56 5.07
CA GLU A 93 -14.09 0.07 4.16
C GLU A 93 -14.77 1.14 3.27
N PRO A 94 -15.31 2.23 3.84
CA PRO A 94 -16.19 3.17 3.12
C PRO A 94 -15.55 3.87 1.92
N ARG A 95 -14.22 4.00 1.91
CA ARG A 95 -13.46 4.73 0.90
C ARG A 95 -12.60 3.81 0.04
N ILE A 96 -12.76 2.51 0.18
CA ILE A 96 -12.09 1.54 -0.70
C ILE A 96 -13.02 1.25 -1.89
N PRO A 97 -12.48 1.19 -3.12
CA PRO A 97 -13.25 0.76 -4.29
C PRO A 97 -13.85 -0.64 -4.12
N SER A 98 -14.70 -1.04 -5.07
CA SER A 98 -15.22 -2.42 -5.09
C SER A 98 -14.07 -3.42 -5.15
N ARG A 99 -14.34 -4.64 -4.69
CA ARG A 99 -13.39 -5.76 -4.76
C ARG A 99 -12.86 -5.92 -6.19
N GLU A 100 -13.75 -5.86 -7.18
CA GLU A 100 -13.42 -6.03 -8.58
C GLU A 100 -12.46 -4.94 -9.06
N ALA A 101 -12.73 -3.67 -8.75
CA ALA A 101 -11.84 -2.57 -9.10
C ALA A 101 -10.47 -2.66 -8.39
N ALA A 102 -10.45 -3.12 -7.13
CA ALA A 102 -9.20 -3.34 -6.39
C ALA A 102 -8.38 -4.50 -6.98
N ILE A 103 -9.03 -5.56 -7.47
CA ILE A 103 -8.35 -6.66 -8.17
C ILE A 103 -7.78 -6.17 -9.51
N GLU A 104 -8.55 -5.41 -10.28
CA GLU A 104 -8.10 -4.84 -11.55
C GLU A 104 -6.87 -3.94 -11.35
N ASP A 105 -6.90 -3.05 -10.36
CA ASP A 105 -5.76 -2.18 -10.03
C ASP A 105 -4.55 -3.00 -9.54
N PHE A 106 -4.76 -4.00 -8.68
CA PHE A 106 -3.69 -4.91 -8.24
C PHE A 106 -3.01 -5.60 -9.43
N LEU A 107 -3.78 -6.12 -10.39
CA LEU A 107 -3.25 -6.79 -11.57
C LEU A 107 -2.48 -5.80 -12.46
N ALA A 108 -3.01 -4.60 -12.68
CA ALA A 108 -2.34 -3.55 -13.45
C ALA A 108 -1.00 -3.14 -12.81
N VAL A 109 -0.98 -2.93 -11.49
CA VAL A 109 0.25 -2.64 -10.75
C VAL A 109 1.22 -3.81 -10.83
N SER A 110 0.74 -5.05 -10.66
CA SER A 110 1.57 -6.24 -10.74
C SER A 110 2.24 -6.40 -12.11
N GLN A 111 1.56 -6.04 -13.20
CA GLN A 111 2.11 -6.10 -14.56
C GLN A 111 3.18 -5.02 -14.81
N ALA A 112 3.09 -3.89 -14.12
CA ALA A 112 4.08 -2.81 -14.21
C ALA A 112 5.33 -3.05 -13.35
N LEU A 113 5.34 -4.09 -12.51
CA LEU A 113 6.45 -4.40 -11.62
C LEU A 113 7.48 -5.34 -12.28
N PRO A 114 8.77 -5.28 -11.88
CA PRO A 114 9.83 -6.10 -12.47
C PRO A 114 9.65 -7.62 -12.29
N GLY A 115 8.77 -8.04 -11.37
CA GLY A 115 8.47 -9.45 -11.14
C GLY A 115 7.50 -9.68 -10.00
N PRO A 116 6.98 -10.91 -9.85
CA PRO A 116 5.94 -11.24 -8.88
C PRO A 116 6.38 -11.08 -7.42
N GLY A 117 7.69 -11.10 -7.13
CA GLY A 117 8.22 -10.87 -5.79
C GLY A 117 8.12 -9.41 -5.32
N ALA A 118 7.83 -8.46 -6.22
CA ALA A 118 7.73 -7.05 -5.89
C ALA A 118 6.34 -6.64 -5.36
N ILE A 119 5.37 -7.55 -5.33
CA ILE A 119 4.04 -7.32 -4.79
C ILE A 119 3.49 -8.56 -4.09
N GLN A 120 2.90 -8.36 -2.92
CA GLN A 120 2.25 -9.42 -2.17
C GLN A 120 0.80 -9.06 -1.90
N TRP A 121 -0.14 -9.88 -2.38
CA TRP A 121 -1.54 -9.77 -1.96
C TRP A 121 -1.70 -10.24 -0.50
N ARG A 122 -2.51 -9.51 0.26
CA ARG A 122 -2.85 -9.82 1.65
C ARG A 122 -4.37 -9.78 1.84
N TYR A 123 -4.90 -10.84 2.42
CA TYR A 123 -6.29 -10.92 2.87
C TYR A 123 -6.35 -10.66 4.38
N ASP A 124 -6.11 -9.42 4.78
CA ASP A 124 -6.05 -9.00 6.18
C ASP A 124 -6.57 -7.55 6.36
N PRO A 125 -7.09 -7.17 7.54
CA PRO A 125 -7.40 -8.03 8.67
C PRO A 125 -8.60 -8.95 8.39
N ILE A 126 -8.63 -10.12 9.03
CA ILE A 126 -9.81 -11.00 9.06
C ILE A 126 -10.64 -10.63 10.28
N LEU A 127 -11.78 -9.97 10.06
CA LEU A 127 -12.69 -9.51 11.11
C LEU A 127 -13.84 -10.50 11.25
N ILE A 128 -13.78 -11.35 12.27
CA ILE A 128 -14.84 -12.34 12.52
C ILE A 128 -15.93 -11.71 13.38
N SER A 129 -17.17 -11.78 12.89
CA SER A 129 -18.38 -11.43 13.65
C SER A 129 -19.41 -12.55 13.51
N ASN A 130 -20.36 -12.57 14.45
CA ASN A 130 -21.50 -13.49 14.42
C ASN A 130 -22.69 -12.99 13.58
N LEU A 131 -22.58 -11.79 12.98
CA LEU A 131 -23.68 -11.16 12.24
C LEU A 131 -23.47 -11.24 10.72
N VAL A 132 -22.43 -10.57 10.20
CA VAL A 132 -22.23 -10.40 8.75
C VAL A 132 -20.96 -11.11 8.29
N TYR A 133 -19.85 -10.90 8.98
CA TYR A 133 -18.53 -11.43 8.61
C TYR A 133 -18.21 -12.72 9.38
N THR A 134 -19.00 -13.77 9.14
CA THR A 134 -18.75 -15.09 9.74
C THR A 134 -17.57 -15.79 9.08
N ALA A 135 -17.08 -16.88 9.70
CA ALA A 135 -16.04 -17.72 9.09
C ALA A 135 -16.46 -18.25 7.71
N ASP A 136 -17.73 -18.63 7.54
CA ASP A 136 -18.28 -19.08 6.26
C ASP A 136 -18.37 -17.95 5.23
N TRP A 137 -18.72 -16.74 5.66
CA TRP A 137 -18.66 -15.56 4.79
C TRP A 137 -17.23 -15.36 4.28
N HIS A 138 -16.22 -15.44 5.15
CA HIS A 138 -14.82 -15.31 4.74
C HIS A 138 -14.38 -16.39 3.77
N ARG A 139 -14.76 -17.66 3.99
CA ARG A 139 -14.45 -18.77 3.06
C ARG A 139 -15.06 -18.52 1.68
N LYS A 140 -16.34 -18.13 1.64
CA LYS A 140 -17.04 -17.79 0.39
C LYS A 140 -16.41 -16.58 -0.30
N ASN A 141 -16.11 -15.52 0.45
CA ASN A 141 -15.52 -14.30 -0.08
C ASN A 141 -14.10 -14.54 -0.61
N PHE A 142 -13.24 -15.24 0.15
CA PHE A 142 -11.90 -15.63 -0.29
C PHE A 142 -11.95 -16.48 -1.57
N GLY A 143 -12.91 -17.40 -1.68
CA GLY A 143 -13.14 -18.21 -2.88
C GLY A 143 -13.47 -17.41 -4.14
N ARG A 144 -13.91 -16.15 -4.02
CA ARG A 144 -14.19 -15.25 -5.16
C ARG A 144 -12.94 -14.60 -5.74
N PHE A 145 -11.80 -14.66 -5.06
CA PHE A 145 -10.51 -14.18 -5.57
C PHE A 145 -9.81 -15.22 -6.46
N ARG A 146 -10.46 -16.35 -6.77
CA ARG A 146 -9.94 -17.34 -7.72
C ARG A 146 -9.94 -16.74 -9.11
N VAL A 147 -8.75 -16.57 -9.69
CA VAL A 147 -8.61 -16.33 -11.12
C VAL A 147 -8.90 -17.65 -11.81
N GLN A 148 -9.95 -17.71 -12.66
CA GLN A 148 -10.10 -18.81 -13.60
C GLN A 148 -8.91 -18.74 -14.54
N HIS A 149 -7.97 -19.67 -14.41
CA HIS A 149 -7.00 -19.90 -15.48
C HIS A 149 -7.77 -20.66 -16.56
N GLY A 150 -7.96 -20.01 -17.71
CA GLY A 150 -8.31 -20.69 -18.95
C GLY A 150 -7.14 -21.50 -19.47
#